data_AF-A0A0K6IP76-F1
#
_entry.id   AF-A0A0K6IP76-F1
#
_cell.length_a   1.000
_cell.length_b   1.000
_cell.length_c   1.000
_cell.angle_alpha   90.00
_cell.angle_beta   90.00
_cell.angle_gamma   90.00
#
_symmetry.space_group_name_H-M   'P 1'
#
loop_
_entity.id
_entity.type
_entity.pdbx_description
1 polymer ?
#
loop_
_entity_poly.entity_id
_entity_poly.type
_entity_poly.pdbx_seq_one_letter_code
_entity_poly.pdbx_strand_id
1 'polypeptide(L)'
;MRRFIAPRRTLLAVFLLALAACRGEVPQTPLCVCPPTEPPRTPQATPALRAEPASWEALPGWRADRPSQAWDAFLAGCPRLETLDPAWQTLCREAREQPREDAVLRRFLEQRLRPWRLVAVQPDGSARDTGLATGYYEPLIAASRTPDARHRTPILGPPADLVTVDLGEVAPVTKNLRLKGRLEGHRLVPYHSRAEIRALGERLPAPVLFWAADELDFFFLQIQGSGLLRLPDGATLRIGYADHNGHPYRSIGRLLIDSGELTLQEASAQGIRRWLERHPERRQEVLDANPAYVFFRELPADGPGPLGTLGVPLTPQRSLAVDPAHLPLGAPLYAAVSGTQPFARLMLAQDTGGAIQGPLRVDVYEGSGKEAGERAGRRRDEVALWLLWPADADPPAASR
;
A
#
# COMPACT_ATOMS: atom_id res chain seq x y z
N MET A 1 103.72 -33.98 32.70
CA MET A 1 104.88 -33.69 31.82
C MET A 1 104.39 -33.05 30.52
N ARG A 2 105.31 -32.62 29.64
CA ARG A 2 105.14 -32.21 28.22
C ARG A 2 104.26 -33.22 27.43
N ARG A 3 103.58 -32.93 26.30
CA ARG A 3 103.57 -31.82 25.30
C ARG A 3 102.16 -31.82 24.60
N PHE A 4 101.62 -30.70 24.08
CA PHE A 4 101.53 -30.31 22.63
C PHE A 4 101.04 -31.43 21.67
N ILE A 5 100.17 -31.23 20.67
CA ILE A 5 99.72 -29.98 19.98
C ILE A 5 98.21 -30.00 19.54
N ALA A 6 97.84 -29.53 18.34
CA ALA A 6 96.49 -29.32 17.76
C ALA A 6 96.57 -29.54 16.20
N PRO A 7 95.65 -29.12 15.26
CA PRO A 7 94.38 -28.35 15.39
C PRO A 7 93.20 -28.68 14.41
N ARG A 8 92.01 -28.07 14.69
CA ARG A 8 90.89 -27.70 13.75
C ARG A 8 90.15 -28.86 13.03
N ARG A 9 88.85 -28.79 12.70
CA ARG A 9 87.87 -27.69 12.43
C ARG A 9 86.48 -28.14 13.02
N THR A 10 85.31 -27.46 13.01
CA THR A 10 84.78 -26.30 12.25
C THR A 10 83.91 -25.34 13.09
N LEU A 11 82.57 -25.47 13.08
CA LEU A 11 81.56 -24.54 13.68
C LEU A 11 80.48 -25.36 14.44
N LEU A 12 79.93 -24.94 15.59
CA LEU A 12 78.98 -23.83 15.87
C LEU A 12 77.54 -24.12 15.34
N ALA A 13 76.43 -23.86 16.06
CA ALA A 13 76.26 -23.01 17.25
C ALA A 13 75.03 -23.33 18.15
N VAL A 14 75.17 -23.04 19.46
CA VAL A 14 74.15 -22.48 20.39
C VAL A 14 73.04 -23.41 20.97
N PHE A 15 72.46 -22.97 22.11
CA PHE A 15 72.03 -23.77 23.26
C PHE A 15 71.09 -22.95 24.18
N LEU A 16 70.04 -23.55 24.79
CA LEU A 16 69.01 -22.91 25.66
C LEU A 16 68.15 -21.81 24.96
N LEU A 17 66.98 -21.36 25.44
CA LEU A 17 66.33 -21.41 26.76
C LEU A 17 64.88 -21.93 26.71
N ALA A 18 64.34 -22.30 27.88
CA ALA A 18 62.91 -22.37 28.14
C ALA A 18 62.40 -21.09 28.81
N LEU A 19 61.17 -20.65 28.48
CA LEU A 19 60.38 -19.70 29.26
C LEU A 19 58.88 -19.94 28.99
N ALA A 20 58.02 -19.65 29.97
CA ALA A 20 56.62 -20.07 29.96
C ALA A 20 55.67 -19.01 29.37
N ALA A 21 54.58 -19.46 28.74
CA ALA A 21 53.39 -18.66 28.49
C ALA A 21 52.15 -19.57 28.40
N CYS A 22 51.25 -19.48 29.39
CA CYS A 22 49.93 -20.11 29.28
C CYS A 22 49.12 -19.37 28.21
N ARG A 23 48.71 -20.07 27.13
CA ARG A 23 47.64 -19.59 26.25
C ARG A 23 46.35 -20.26 26.67
N GLY A 24 45.42 -19.49 27.21
CA GLY A 24 44.02 -19.93 27.32
C GLY A 24 43.43 -20.04 25.93
N GLU A 25 42.74 -21.15 25.65
CA GLU A 25 41.98 -21.30 24.41
C GLU A 25 40.75 -20.39 24.47
N VAL A 26 40.69 -19.42 23.56
CA VAL A 26 39.48 -18.60 23.38
C VAL A 26 38.41 -19.47 22.73
N PRO A 27 37.23 -19.66 23.34
CA PRO A 27 36.16 -20.43 22.72
C PRO A 27 35.78 -19.80 21.38
N GLN A 28 35.99 -20.53 20.28
CA GLN A 28 35.57 -20.09 18.96
C GLN A 28 34.05 -20.15 18.89
N THR A 29 33.40 -18.98 18.96
CA THR A 29 31.98 -18.87 18.62
C THR A 29 31.78 -19.35 17.18
N PRO A 30 30.81 -20.25 16.91
CA PRO A 30 30.55 -20.70 15.56
C PRO A 30 30.14 -19.49 14.71
N LEU A 31 30.80 -19.31 13.56
CA LEU A 31 30.48 -18.25 12.63
C LEU A 31 29.01 -18.35 12.22
N CYS A 32 28.26 -17.26 12.40
CA CYS A 32 26.86 -17.21 12.00
C CYS A 32 26.79 -17.25 10.47
N VAL A 33 26.52 -18.43 9.92
CA VAL A 33 26.27 -18.60 8.49
C VAL A 33 24.91 -17.99 8.18
N CYS A 34 24.92 -16.76 7.67
CA CYS A 34 23.71 -16.15 7.13
C CYS A 34 23.08 -17.10 6.11
N PRO A 35 21.74 -17.31 6.12
CA PRO A 35 21.08 -18.02 5.04
C PRO A 35 21.39 -17.28 3.73
N PRO A 36 21.61 -18.01 2.61
CA PRO A 36 21.98 -17.38 1.35
C PRO A 36 20.90 -16.38 0.95
N THR A 37 21.31 -15.13 0.74
CA THR A 37 20.42 -14.05 0.31
C THR A 37 19.64 -14.49 -0.92
N GLU A 38 18.30 -14.48 -0.85
CA GLU A 38 17.45 -14.76 -2.01
C GLU A 38 17.92 -13.84 -3.15
N PRO A 39 18.33 -14.39 -4.32
CA PRO A 39 18.93 -13.58 -5.37
C PRO A 39 17.94 -12.49 -5.81
N PRO A 40 18.41 -11.26 -6.07
CA PRO A 40 17.52 -10.15 -6.41
C PRO A 40 16.68 -10.56 -7.61
N ARG A 41 15.36 -10.64 -7.40
CA ARG A 41 14.43 -11.18 -8.39
C ARG A 41 14.58 -10.39 -9.69
N THR A 42 15.01 -11.07 -10.75
CA THR A 42 15.11 -10.49 -12.10
C THR A 42 13.80 -9.76 -12.41
N PRO A 43 13.82 -8.53 -12.94
CA PRO A 43 12.58 -7.82 -13.29
C PRO A 43 11.73 -8.69 -14.22
N GLN A 44 10.66 -9.26 -13.68
CA GLN A 44 9.68 -9.99 -14.47
C GLN A 44 9.00 -8.98 -15.37
N ALA A 45 8.94 -9.25 -16.67
CA ALA A 45 8.27 -8.35 -17.61
C ALA A 45 6.82 -8.15 -17.15
N THR A 46 6.44 -6.90 -16.89
CA THR A 46 5.12 -6.56 -16.36
C THR A 46 4.05 -7.00 -17.37
N PRO A 47 2.98 -7.69 -16.94
CA PRO A 47 1.88 -8.04 -17.85
C PRO A 47 1.28 -6.78 -18.47
N ALA A 48 1.21 -6.74 -19.80
CA ALA A 48 0.61 -5.65 -20.53
C ALA A 48 -0.91 -5.61 -20.29
N LEU A 49 -1.49 -4.42 -20.25
CA LEU A 49 -2.94 -4.26 -20.37
C LEU A 49 -3.29 -3.92 -21.82
N ARG A 50 -4.38 -4.49 -22.34
CA ARG A 50 -4.97 -4.13 -23.63
C ARG A 50 -6.41 -3.69 -23.43
N ALA A 51 -6.81 -2.66 -24.17
CA ALA A 51 -8.19 -2.24 -24.34
C ALA A 51 -8.73 -2.76 -25.68
N GLU A 52 -9.76 -3.61 -25.65
CA GLU A 52 -10.39 -4.18 -26.85
C GLU A 52 -11.83 -3.64 -27.01
N PRO A 53 -12.27 -3.17 -28.19
CA PRO A 53 -13.60 -2.55 -28.34
C PRO A 53 -14.76 -3.46 -27.90
N ALA A 54 -15.72 -2.89 -27.15
CA ALA A 54 -16.90 -3.61 -26.68
C ALA A 54 -18.20 -2.80 -26.89
N SER A 55 -19.34 -3.50 -26.92
CA SER A 55 -20.66 -2.86 -26.94
C SER A 55 -21.24 -2.71 -25.53
N TRP A 56 -22.18 -1.78 -25.34
CA TRP A 56 -22.94 -1.63 -24.10
C TRP A 56 -23.78 -2.87 -23.73
N GLU A 57 -24.04 -3.75 -24.69
CA GLU A 57 -24.73 -5.04 -24.46
C GLU A 57 -23.79 -6.11 -23.89
N ALA A 58 -22.48 -5.96 -24.06
CA ALA A 58 -21.46 -6.83 -23.48
C ALA A 58 -21.13 -6.52 -22.01
N LEU A 59 -21.73 -5.47 -21.42
CA LEU A 59 -21.56 -5.09 -20.01
C LEU A 59 -22.66 -5.75 -19.17
N PRO A 60 -22.37 -6.80 -18.37
CA PRO A 60 -23.38 -7.59 -17.71
C PRO A 60 -24.21 -6.75 -16.73
N GLY A 61 -25.53 -6.62 -16.95
CA GLY A 61 -26.40 -5.87 -16.05
C GLY A 61 -26.37 -4.35 -16.18
N TRP A 62 -25.73 -3.78 -17.22
CA TRP A 62 -25.63 -2.32 -17.45
C TRP A 62 -26.99 -1.57 -17.33
N ARG A 63 -28.06 -2.15 -17.88
CA ARG A 63 -29.42 -1.57 -17.81
C ARG A 63 -30.04 -1.53 -16.40
N ALA A 64 -29.48 -2.27 -15.45
CA ALA A 64 -29.93 -2.31 -14.05
C ALA A 64 -29.05 -1.47 -13.10
N ASP A 65 -27.86 -1.04 -13.53
CA ASP A 65 -27.03 -0.13 -12.74
C ASP A 65 -27.65 1.28 -12.65
N ARG A 66 -27.25 2.02 -11.62
CA ARG A 66 -27.69 3.38 -11.29
C ARG A 66 -26.53 4.39 -11.39
N PRO A 67 -26.24 4.95 -12.59
CA PRO A 67 -25.17 5.93 -12.76
C PRO A 67 -25.29 7.17 -11.87
N SER A 68 -26.49 7.52 -11.39
CA SER A 68 -26.72 8.62 -10.42
C SER A 68 -25.85 8.48 -9.16
N GLN A 69 -25.67 7.26 -8.66
CA GLN A 69 -24.85 6.97 -7.48
C GLN A 69 -23.35 7.17 -7.72
N ALA A 70 -22.91 7.17 -8.99
CA ALA A 70 -21.53 7.41 -9.40
C ALA A 70 -21.30 8.86 -9.87
N TRP A 71 -22.35 9.67 -10.04
CA TRP A 71 -22.28 10.87 -10.86
C TRP A 71 -21.41 11.96 -10.26
N ASP A 72 -21.62 12.31 -8.99
CA ASP A 72 -20.84 13.38 -8.37
C ASP A 72 -19.37 12.96 -8.15
N ALA A 73 -19.09 11.65 -8.03
CA ALA A 73 -17.73 11.10 -8.05
C ALA A 73 -17.06 11.25 -9.42
N PHE A 74 -17.80 10.97 -10.51
CA PHE A 74 -17.34 11.21 -11.88
C PHE A 74 -17.05 12.70 -12.13
N LEU A 75 -17.97 13.59 -11.72
CA LEU A 75 -17.79 15.05 -11.84
C LEU A 75 -16.62 15.58 -11.01
N ALA A 76 -16.35 15.00 -9.84
CA ALA A 76 -15.16 15.33 -9.05
C ALA A 76 -13.86 14.89 -9.76
N GLY A 77 -13.88 13.78 -10.51
CA GLY A 77 -12.75 13.30 -11.31
C GLY A 77 -12.47 14.11 -12.59
N CYS A 78 -13.45 14.84 -13.11
CA CYS A 78 -13.35 15.59 -14.37
C CYS A 78 -12.11 16.49 -14.50
N PRO A 79 -11.71 17.32 -13.52
CA PRO A 79 -10.51 18.15 -13.63
C PRO A 79 -9.22 17.37 -13.90
N ARG A 80 -9.13 16.09 -13.50
CA ARG A 80 -7.99 15.23 -13.89
C ARG A 80 -8.15 14.70 -15.31
N LEU A 81 -9.34 14.22 -15.67
CA LEU A 81 -9.65 13.72 -17.01
C LEU A 81 -9.39 14.78 -18.09
N GLU A 82 -9.79 16.03 -17.82
CA GLU A 82 -9.55 17.23 -18.64
C GLU A 82 -8.05 17.53 -18.89
N THR A 83 -7.14 16.96 -18.08
CA THR A 83 -5.66 17.03 -18.25
C THR A 83 -5.04 15.76 -18.84
N LEU A 84 -5.81 14.69 -19.02
CA LEU A 84 -5.36 13.44 -19.64
C LEU A 84 -5.64 13.43 -21.15
N ASP A 85 -6.82 13.89 -21.56
CA ASP A 85 -7.23 14.00 -22.96
C ASP A 85 -8.20 15.18 -23.15
N PRO A 86 -7.97 16.09 -24.10
CA PRO A 86 -8.89 17.20 -24.40
C PRO A 86 -10.34 16.80 -24.72
N ALA A 87 -10.60 15.57 -25.21
CA ALA A 87 -11.95 15.07 -25.46
C ALA A 87 -12.84 15.11 -24.19
N TRP A 88 -12.23 14.91 -23.02
CA TRP A 88 -12.94 15.03 -21.74
C TRP A 88 -13.46 16.44 -21.45
N GLN A 89 -12.90 17.50 -22.01
CA GLN A 89 -13.29 18.89 -21.68
C GLN A 89 -14.74 19.21 -22.09
N THR A 90 -15.12 18.81 -23.31
CA THR A 90 -16.49 19.02 -23.80
C THR A 90 -17.46 18.04 -23.15
N LEU A 91 -17.06 16.78 -22.93
CA LEU A 91 -17.86 15.78 -22.20
C LEU A 91 -18.13 16.22 -20.75
N CYS A 92 -17.10 16.58 -19.99
CA CYS A 92 -17.22 16.99 -18.59
C CYS A 92 -17.95 18.33 -18.41
N ARG A 93 -17.95 19.23 -19.40
CA ARG A 93 -18.81 20.42 -19.39
C ARG A 93 -20.29 20.00 -19.38
N GLU A 94 -20.70 19.23 -20.39
CA GLU A 94 -22.09 18.76 -20.54
C GLU A 94 -22.52 17.81 -19.40
N ALA A 95 -21.59 17.03 -18.84
CA ALA A 95 -21.86 16.11 -17.73
C ALA A 95 -22.32 16.84 -16.45
N ARG A 96 -21.78 18.04 -16.19
CA ARG A 96 -22.15 18.88 -15.04
C ARG A 96 -23.63 19.32 -15.12
N GLU A 97 -24.15 19.48 -16.34
CA GLU A 97 -25.49 19.97 -16.67
C GLU A 97 -26.57 18.86 -16.65
N GLN A 98 -26.20 17.57 -16.68
CA GLN A 98 -27.18 16.48 -16.78
C GLN A 98 -28.07 16.34 -15.52
N PRO A 99 -29.39 16.14 -15.66
CA PRO A 99 -30.25 15.66 -14.57
C PRO A 99 -29.71 14.38 -13.94
N ARG A 100 -29.79 14.26 -12.61
CA ARG A 100 -29.25 13.11 -11.83
C ARG A 100 -30.16 11.87 -11.88
N GLU A 101 -30.74 11.61 -13.06
CA GLU A 101 -31.70 10.53 -13.32
C GLU A 101 -31.01 9.39 -14.08
N ASP A 102 -31.09 8.15 -13.57
CA ASP A 102 -30.36 7.01 -14.12
C ASP A 102 -30.61 6.77 -15.62
N ALA A 103 -31.81 7.02 -16.13
CA ALA A 103 -32.12 6.86 -17.55
C ALA A 103 -31.47 7.95 -18.43
N VAL A 104 -31.41 9.20 -17.93
CA VAL A 104 -30.78 10.33 -18.63
C VAL A 104 -29.27 10.15 -18.64
N LEU A 105 -28.69 9.84 -17.47
CA LEU A 105 -27.26 9.61 -17.29
C LEU A 105 -26.77 8.40 -18.09
N ARG A 106 -27.53 7.29 -18.10
CA ARG A 106 -27.19 6.11 -18.91
C ARG A 106 -27.14 6.46 -20.40
N ARG A 107 -28.15 7.16 -20.91
CA ARG A 107 -28.19 7.60 -22.32
C ARG A 107 -27.04 8.55 -22.65
N PHE A 108 -26.70 9.49 -21.76
CA PHE A 108 -25.55 10.38 -21.94
C PHE A 108 -24.23 9.60 -22.04
N LEU A 109 -24.00 8.65 -21.11
CA LEU A 109 -22.82 7.79 -21.15
C LEU A 109 -22.77 6.94 -22.42
N GLU A 110 -23.91 6.36 -22.84
CA GLU A 110 -24.04 5.57 -24.07
C GLU A 110 -23.76 6.39 -25.35
N GLN A 111 -24.05 7.69 -25.35
CA GLN A 111 -23.82 8.60 -26.47
C GLN A 111 -22.40 9.18 -26.49
N ARG A 112 -21.73 9.30 -25.33
CA ARG A 112 -20.48 10.05 -25.18
C ARG A 112 -19.25 9.20 -24.88
N LEU A 113 -19.44 7.95 -24.45
CA LEU A 113 -18.35 7.00 -24.19
C LEU A 113 -18.51 5.74 -25.05
N ARG A 114 -17.38 5.08 -25.31
CA ARG A 114 -17.32 3.69 -25.79
C ARG A 114 -16.78 2.79 -24.67
N PRO A 115 -17.36 1.60 -24.45
CA PRO A 115 -16.76 0.59 -23.60
C PRO A 115 -15.59 -0.12 -24.31
N TRP A 116 -14.52 -0.35 -23.57
CA TRP A 116 -13.36 -1.12 -23.99
C TRP A 116 -13.08 -2.21 -22.97
N ARG A 117 -13.22 -3.48 -23.35
CA ARG A 117 -12.94 -4.63 -22.49
C ARG A 117 -11.45 -4.67 -22.17
N LEU A 118 -11.10 -4.87 -20.91
CA LEU A 118 -9.72 -4.87 -20.45
C LEU A 118 -9.19 -6.30 -20.36
N VAL A 119 -8.07 -6.55 -21.03
CA VAL A 119 -7.43 -7.86 -21.15
C VAL A 119 -5.96 -7.75 -20.73
N ALA A 120 -5.55 -8.53 -19.74
CA ALA A 120 -4.16 -8.65 -19.31
C ALA A 120 -3.42 -9.67 -20.19
N VAL A 121 -2.41 -9.21 -20.94
CA VAL A 121 -1.54 -10.04 -21.76
C VAL A 121 -0.24 -10.29 -21.00
N GLN A 122 0.08 -11.56 -20.76
CA GLN A 122 1.27 -12.00 -20.06
C GLN A 122 2.50 -12.05 -20.99
N PRO A 123 3.74 -12.05 -20.46
CA PRO A 123 4.96 -12.14 -21.27
C PRO A 123 5.11 -13.44 -22.09
N ASP A 124 4.37 -14.49 -21.74
CA ASP A 124 4.30 -15.75 -22.50
C ASP A 124 3.26 -15.70 -23.65
N GLY A 125 2.60 -14.56 -23.85
CA GLY A 125 1.54 -14.36 -24.85
C GLY A 125 0.15 -14.82 -24.40
N SER A 126 0.00 -15.42 -23.21
CA SER A 126 -1.31 -15.79 -22.69
C SER A 126 -2.13 -14.55 -22.31
N ALA A 127 -3.43 -14.58 -22.58
CA ALA A 127 -4.36 -13.49 -22.30
C ALA A 127 -5.35 -13.91 -21.20
N ARG A 128 -5.69 -12.97 -20.31
CA ARG A 128 -6.73 -13.13 -19.28
C ARG A 128 -7.60 -11.88 -19.23
N ASP A 129 -8.90 -12.09 -19.21
CA ASP A 129 -9.95 -11.06 -19.19
C ASP A 129 -10.61 -10.91 -17.80
N THR A 130 -10.15 -11.69 -16.82
CA THR A 130 -10.49 -11.56 -15.41
C THR A 130 -9.25 -11.33 -14.53
N GLY A 131 -9.47 -10.75 -13.36
CA GLY A 131 -8.47 -10.49 -12.33
C GLY A 131 -9.06 -10.46 -10.92
N LEU A 132 -8.44 -9.71 -10.01
CA LEU A 132 -8.74 -9.77 -8.56
C LEU A 132 -9.27 -8.46 -7.98
N ALA A 133 -10.51 -8.50 -7.50
CA ALA A 133 -11.10 -7.48 -6.62
C ALA A 133 -10.92 -7.86 -5.14
N THR A 134 -10.32 -6.95 -4.37
CA THR A 134 -10.41 -6.95 -2.90
C THR A 134 -11.31 -5.81 -2.44
N GLY A 135 -11.49 -5.61 -1.13
CA GLY A 135 -12.13 -4.41 -0.59
C GLY A 135 -11.32 -3.75 0.51
N TYR A 136 -11.45 -2.44 0.61
CA TYR A 136 -10.90 -1.58 1.67
C TYR A 136 -11.98 -0.64 2.22
N TYR A 137 -11.75 -0.04 3.38
CA TYR A 137 -12.74 0.76 4.09
C TYR A 137 -12.09 1.85 4.97
N GLU A 138 -12.86 2.84 5.40
CA GLU A 138 -12.42 3.85 6.37
C GLU A 138 -12.76 3.39 7.80
N PRO A 139 -11.80 2.97 8.65
CA PRO A 139 -12.10 2.46 9.99
C PRO A 139 -12.54 3.58 10.92
N LEU A 140 -13.38 3.25 11.90
CA LEU A 140 -13.76 4.16 12.99
C LEU A 140 -13.10 3.66 14.28
N ILE A 141 -12.18 4.44 14.84
CA ILE A 141 -11.43 4.09 16.06
C ILE A 141 -11.67 5.11 17.18
N ALA A 142 -11.47 4.73 18.43
CA ALA A 142 -11.51 5.65 19.56
C ALA A 142 -10.16 6.37 19.74
N ALA A 143 -10.20 7.70 19.86
CA ALA A 143 -9.01 8.52 20.05
C ALA A 143 -9.30 9.79 20.89
N SER A 144 -8.25 10.47 21.32
CA SER A 144 -8.31 11.77 22.02
C SER A 144 -7.29 12.75 21.43
N ARG A 145 -7.50 14.06 21.60
CA ARG A 145 -6.46 15.07 21.29
C ARG A 145 -5.34 15.11 22.33
N THR A 146 -5.59 14.61 23.55
CA THR A 146 -4.62 14.56 24.65
C THR A 146 -4.43 13.11 25.13
N PRO A 147 -3.23 12.72 25.60
CA PRO A 147 -3.00 11.39 26.14
C PRO A 147 -3.74 11.20 27.47
N ASP A 148 -4.23 10.00 27.72
CA ASP A 148 -4.83 9.62 29.01
C ASP A 148 -4.63 8.12 29.31
N ALA A 149 -5.23 7.60 30.39
CA ALA A 149 -5.08 6.20 30.79
C ALA A 149 -5.62 5.17 29.76
N ARG A 150 -6.46 5.59 28.81
CA ARG A 150 -6.97 4.79 27.68
C ARG A 150 -6.23 5.17 26.40
N HIS A 151 -6.11 6.46 26.10
CA HIS A 151 -5.54 6.98 24.87
C HIS A 151 -4.01 7.11 24.97
N ARG A 152 -3.28 6.07 24.52
CA ARG A 152 -1.83 5.94 24.71
C ARG A 152 -1.00 5.66 23.44
N THR A 153 -1.63 5.41 22.29
CA THR A 153 -0.89 5.20 21.02
C THR A 153 -0.88 6.49 20.20
N PRO A 154 0.27 7.16 19.98
CA PRO A 154 0.30 8.42 19.26
C PRO A 154 0.01 8.24 17.76
N ILE A 155 -0.93 9.04 17.25
CA ILE A 155 -1.20 9.21 15.82
C ILE A 155 -0.32 10.35 15.31
N LEU A 156 0.69 10.01 14.52
CA LEU A 156 1.72 10.94 14.06
C LEU A 156 1.39 11.57 12.70
N GLY A 157 1.68 12.85 12.55
CA GLY A 157 1.84 13.51 11.25
C GLY A 157 3.27 13.36 10.70
N PRO A 158 3.55 13.84 9.48
CA PRO A 158 4.87 13.71 8.85
C PRO A 158 5.99 14.31 9.72
N PRO A 159 7.10 13.59 9.96
CA PRO A 159 8.27 14.10 10.65
C PRO A 159 8.95 15.24 9.88
N ALA A 160 9.50 16.21 10.59
CA ALA A 160 10.20 17.35 10.00
C ALA A 160 11.53 16.99 9.30
N ASP A 161 12.08 15.80 9.57
CA ASP A 161 13.30 15.27 8.94
C ASP A 161 13.02 14.22 7.85
N LEU A 162 11.75 13.93 7.52
CA LEU A 162 11.36 12.98 6.49
C LEU A 162 11.60 13.57 5.08
N VAL A 163 12.72 13.19 4.48
CA VAL A 163 13.06 13.56 3.10
C VAL A 163 12.41 12.58 2.13
N THR A 164 11.62 13.12 1.20
CA THR A 164 11.23 12.41 -0.03
C THR A 164 12.26 12.69 -1.10
N VAL A 165 12.76 11.64 -1.75
CA VAL A 165 13.64 11.78 -2.91
C VAL A 165 12.83 11.61 -4.18
N ASP A 166 12.87 12.61 -5.04
CA ASP A 166 12.57 12.47 -6.46
C ASP A 166 13.87 12.75 -7.25
N LEU A 167 14.23 11.82 -8.13
CA LEU A 167 15.36 11.94 -9.05
C LEU A 167 14.92 11.64 -10.50
N GLY A 168 13.63 11.59 -10.80
CA GLY A 168 13.09 11.17 -12.09
C GLY A 168 13.56 12.00 -13.29
N GLU A 169 14.01 13.24 -13.06
CA GLU A 169 14.62 14.12 -14.07
C GLU A 169 16.10 13.75 -14.37
N VAL A 170 16.85 13.31 -13.34
CA VAL A 170 18.30 13.04 -13.42
C VAL A 170 18.59 11.57 -13.70
N ALA A 171 17.75 10.68 -13.17
CA ALA A 171 17.82 9.24 -13.31
C ALA A 171 16.42 8.70 -13.68
N PRO A 172 16.04 8.65 -14.97
CA PRO A 172 14.70 8.26 -15.40
C PRO A 172 14.21 6.89 -14.87
N VAL A 173 15.13 5.98 -14.55
CA VAL A 173 14.84 4.68 -13.89
C VAL A 173 14.19 4.83 -12.51
N THR A 174 14.41 5.95 -11.80
CA THR A 174 13.81 6.22 -10.50
C THR A 174 12.51 7.03 -10.57
N LYS A 175 11.99 7.34 -11.77
CA LYS A 175 10.80 8.20 -11.94
C LYS A 175 9.53 7.67 -11.25
N ASN A 176 9.47 6.36 -10.99
CA ASN A 176 8.39 5.70 -10.26
C ASN A 176 8.79 5.30 -8.83
N LEU A 177 10.00 5.64 -8.36
CA LEU A 177 10.55 5.24 -7.06
C LEU A 177 10.53 6.42 -6.07
N ARG A 178 9.50 6.46 -5.20
CA ARG A 178 9.43 7.44 -4.10
C ARG A 178 10.25 6.97 -2.90
N LEU A 179 11.56 7.14 -2.97
CA LEU A 179 12.46 6.81 -1.86
C LEU A 179 12.25 7.77 -0.69
N LYS A 180 12.35 7.26 0.54
CA LYS A 180 12.17 8.02 1.80
C LYS A 180 13.39 7.85 2.69
N GLY A 181 13.88 8.94 3.26
CA GLY A 181 15.06 8.93 4.10
C GLY A 181 15.13 10.09 5.09
N ARG A 182 16.17 10.08 5.93
CA ARG A 182 16.61 11.22 6.76
C ARG A 182 18.06 11.54 6.44
N LEU A 183 18.54 12.71 6.85
CA LEU A 183 19.94 13.09 6.74
C LEU A 183 20.72 12.72 8.01
N GLU A 184 21.83 12.00 7.84
CA GLU A 184 22.83 11.75 8.88
C GLU A 184 24.16 12.36 8.42
N GLY A 185 24.45 13.57 8.92
CA GLY A 185 25.54 14.41 8.41
C GLY A 185 25.32 14.74 6.93
N HIS A 186 26.21 14.26 6.06
CA HIS A 186 26.11 14.43 4.60
C HIS A 186 25.60 13.17 3.86
N ARG A 187 24.98 12.22 4.57
CA ARG A 187 24.42 11.00 3.98
C ARG A 187 22.90 10.98 4.11
N LEU A 188 22.20 10.71 3.02
CA LEU A 188 20.82 10.24 3.09
C LEU A 188 20.82 8.75 3.49
N VAL A 189 20.01 8.38 4.47
CA VAL A 189 19.80 7.00 4.92
C VAL A 189 18.30 6.68 4.96
N PRO A 190 17.88 5.40 4.85
CA PRO A 190 16.45 5.04 4.91
C PRO A 190 15.79 5.54 6.19
N TYR A 191 14.52 5.99 6.09
CA TYR A 191 13.81 6.51 7.25
C TYR A 191 13.55 5.41 8.30
N HIS A 192 13.23 5.80 9.53
CA HIS A 192 12.98 4.87 10.63
C HIS A 192 11.81 3.91 10.33
N SER A 193 12.03 2.63 10.59
CA SER A 193 10.99 1.59 10.59
C SER A 193 10.00 1.80 11.75
N ARG A 194 8.86 1.10 11.71
CA ARG A 194 7.86 1.08 12.80
C ARG A 194 8.48 0.85 14.19
N ALA A 195 9.37 -0.11 14.32
CA ALA A 195 10.03 -0.45 15.59
C ALA A 195 10.89 0.71 16.11
N GLU A 196 11.64 1.36 15.22
CA GLU A 196 12.50 2.50 15.54
C GLU A 196 11.67 3.76 15.88
N ILE A 197 10.61 4.04 15.12
CA ILE A 197 9.64 5.12 15.39
C ILE A 197 9.09 4.99 16.82
N ARG A 198 8.66 3.78 17.19
CA ARG A 198 8.16 3.46 18.53
C ARG A 198 9.24 3.57 19.61
N ALA A 199 10.46 3.12 19.33
CA ALA A 199 11.58 3.20 20.27
C ALA A 199 12.14 4.63 20.45
N LEU A 200 11.98 5.50 19.45
CA LEU A 200 12.29 6.93 19.55
C LEU A 200 11.28 7.66 20.45
N GLY A 201 9.99 7.39 20.25
CA GLY A 201 8.91 8.04 21.00
C GLY A 201 8.93 9.56 20.80
N GLU A 202 8.87 10.31 21.90
CA GLU A 202 8.94 11.78 21.93
C GLU A 202 10.21 12.38 21.30
N ARG A 203 11.25 11.56 21.04
CA ARG A 203 12.49 11.99 20.37
C ARG A 203 12.38 12.03 18.84
N LEU A 204 11.33 11.46 18.27
CA LEU A 204 11.04 11.57 16.83
C LEU A 204 10.50 12.99 16.55
N PRO A 205 11.03 13.73 15.56
CA PRO A 205 10.62 15.11 15.28
C PRO A 205 9.29 15.16 14.49
N ALA A 206 8.25 14.50 15.00
CA ALA A 206 6.95 14.32 14.37
C ALA A 206 5.83 14.93 15.24
N PRO A 207 4.87 15.67 14.66
CA PRO A 207 3.74 16.19 15.41
C PRO A 207 2.79 15.05 15.79
N VAL A 208 2.46 14.94 17.08
CA VAL A 208 1.37 14.07 17.54
C VAL A 208 0.04 14.81 17.31
N LEU A 209 -0.82 14.23 16.48
CA LEU A 209 -2.13 14.82 16.13
C LEU A 209 -3.22 14.40 17.13
N PHE A 210 -3.19 13.12 17.50
CA PHE A 210 -4.16 12.46 18.37
C PHE A 210 -3.50 11.27 19.09
N TRP A 211 -4.23 10.66 20.01
CA TRP A 211 -3.84 9.46 20.75
C TRP A 211 -4.95 8.40 20.62
N ALA A 212 -4.67 7.28 19.96
CA ALA A 212 -5.59 6.16 19.83
C ALA A 212 -5.68 5.32 21.11
N ALA A 213 -6.85 4.73 21.34
CA ALA A 213 -7.14 3.87 22.49
C ALA A 213 -6.57 2.45 22.37
N ASP A 214 -6.48 1.92 21.15
CA ASP A 214 -5.93 0.59 20.86
C ASP A 214 -4.95 0.63 19.68
N GLU A 215 -3.75 0.08 19.90
CA GLU A 215 -2.66 0.09 18.92
C GLU A 215 -2.97 -0.78 17.68
N LEU A 216 -3.79 -1.83 17.82
CA LEU A 216 -4.09 -2.76 16.74
C LEU A 216 -5.14 -2.16 15.80
N ASP A 217 -6.13 -1.46 16.34
CA ASP A 217 -7.07 -0.67 15.53
C ASP A 217 -6.35 0.47 14.79
N PHE A 218 -5.38 1.14 15.43
CA PHE A 218 -4.54 2.13 14.73
C PHE A 218 -3.62 1.50 13.67
N PHE A 219 -3.06 0.32 13.93
CA PHE A 219 -2.28 -0.44 12.94
C PHE A 219 -3.12 -0.82 11.72
N PHE A 220 -4.37 -1.26 11.91
CA PHE A 220 -5.28 -1.52 10.79
C PHE A 220 -5.68 -0.23 10.06
N LEU A 221 -5.86 0.90 10.76
CA LEU A 221 -6.07 2.22 10.14
C LEU A 221 -4.88 2.62 9.25
N GLN A 222 -3.64 2.39 9.70
CA GLN A 222 -2.45 2.58 8.87
C GLN A 222 -2.40 1.70 7.61
N ILE A 223 -3.03 0.52 7.62
CA ILE A 223 -3.16 -0.33 6.42
C ILE A 223 -4.24 0.23 5.46
N GLN A 224 -5.32 0.84 5.98
CA GLN A 224 -6.36 1.47 5.15
C GLN A 224 -5.98 2.89 4.66
N GLY A 225 -4.95 3.52 5.24
CA GLY A 225 -4.47 4.85 4.84
C GLY A 225 -5.35 6.04 5.23
N SER A 226 -6.58 5.81 5.70
CA SER A 226 -7.50 6.83 6.20
C SER A 226 -8.36 6.27 7.33
N GLY A 227 -9.02 7.12 8.11
CA GLY A 227 -9.92 6.69 9.17
C GLY A 227 -10.67 7.83 9.85
N LEU A 228 -11.73 7.45 10.55
CA LEU A 228 -12.51 8.31 11.44
C LEU A 228 -12.08 8.10 12.89
N LEU A 229 -11.94 9.19 13.62
CA LEU A 229 -11.61 9.24 15.04
C LEU A 229 -12.82 9.66 15.84
N ARG A 230 -13.34 8.78 16.70
CA ARG A 230 -14.36 9.13 17.70
C ARG A 230 -13.68 9.69 18.95
N LEU A 231 -13.98 10.93 19.28
CA LEU A 231 -13.46 11.65 20.44
C LEU A 231 -14.30 11.39 21.71
N PRO A 232 -13.79 11.70 22.92
CA PRO A 232 -14.48 11.44 24.19
C PRO A 232 -15.75 12.27 24.42
N ASP A 233 -15.88 13.40 23.72
CA ASP A 233 -17.08 14.26 23.68
C ASP A 233 -18.17 13.76 22.71
N GLY A 234 -17.90 12.67 21.98
CA GLY A 234 -18.77 12.11 20.96
C GLY A 234 -18.58 12.70 19.56
N ALA A 235 -17.75 13.74 19.40
CA ALA A 235 -17.40 14.25 18.08
C ALA A 235 -16.67 13.19 17.24
N THR A 236 -16.80 13.30 15.93
CA THR A 236 -16.04 12.47 14.98
C THR A 236 -15.21 13.37 14.09
N LEU A 237 -13.93 13.06 13.94
CA LEU A 237 -12.99 13.74 13.05
C LEU A 237 -12.46 12.76 12.01
N ARG A 238 -11.95 13.26 10.89
CA ARG A 238 -11.34 12.46 9.84
C ARG A 238 -9.82 12.65 9.85
N ILE A 239 -9.08 11.56 9.66
CA ILE A 239 -7.65 11.60 9.33
C ILE A 239 -7.42 10.90 7.99
N GLY A 240 -6.57 11.50 7.16
CA GLY A 240 -6.16 10.93 5.88
C GLY A 240 -4.65 10.82 5.79
N TYR A 241 -4.19 9.95 4.90
CA TYR A 241 -2.79 9.82 4.52
C TYR A 241 -2.15 11.20 4.26
N ALA A 242 -0.96 11.39 4.83
CA ALA A 242 -0.06 12.51 4.54
C ALA A 242 1.28 12.02 3.99
N ASP A 243 1.93 11.06 4.64
CA ASP A 243 3.14 10.41 4.10
C ASP A 243 3.40 8.99 4.67
N HIS A 244 4.47 8.33 4.23
CA HIS A 244 4.95 7.04 4.75
C HIS A 244 6.48 7.01 4.91
N ASN A 245 6.98 6.09 5.73
CA ASN A 245 8.42 5.93 6.00
C ASN A 245 9.22 5.19 4.90
N GLY A 246 8.63 4.88 3.74
CA GLY A 246 9.29 4.20 2.62
C GLY A 246 9.57 2.70 2.79
N HIS A 247 9.34 2.12 3.97
CA HIS A 247 9.55 0.68 4.20
C HIS A 247 8.46 -0.16 3.50
N PRO A 248 8.80 -1.36 2.99
CA PRO A 248 7.82 -2.25 2.37
C PRO A 248 6.87 -2.84 3.42
N TYR A 249 5.59 -2.96 3.06
CA TYR A 249 4.59 -3.64 3.89
C TYR A 249 4.94 -5.12 4.07
N ARG A 250 4.79 -5.64 5.28
CA ARG A 250 4.85 -7.08 5.58
C ARG A 250 3.56 -7.51 6.31
N SER A 251 2.97 -8.62 5.87
CA SER A 251 1.70 -9.09 6.41
C SER A 251 1.90 -9.83 7.74
N ILE A 252 1.39 -9.25 8.82
CA ILE A 252 1.41 -9.89 10.16
C ILE A 252 0.52 -11.14 10.21
N GLY A 253 -0.53 -11.19 9.39
CA GLY A 253 -1.32 -12.42 9.21
C GLY A 253 -0.55 -13.52 8.51
N ARG A 254 0.37 -13.18 7.57
CA ARG A 254 1.24 -14.17 6.94
C ARG A 254 2.34 -14.65 7.89
N LEU A 255 2.92 -13.75 8.70
CA LEU A 255 3.86 -14.10 9.77
C LEU A 255 3.27 -15.19 10.69
N LEU A 256 2.05 -14.97 11.19
CA LEU A 256 1.36 -15.91 12.07
C LEU A 256 1.00 -17.24 11.38
N ILE A 257 0.76 -17.26 10.07
CA ILE A 257 0.63 -18.51 9.30
C ILE A 257 1.96 -19.25 9.22
N ASP A 258 3.05 -18.54 8.87
CA ASP A 258 4.36 -19.15 8.66
C ASP A 258 5.03 -19.63 9.97
N SER A 259 4.62 -19.07 11.13
CA SER A 259 4.99 -19.57 12.45
C SER A 259 4.01 -20.63 13.02
N GLY A 260 2.98 -21.04 12.27
CA GLY A 260 2.00 -22.05 12.70
C GLY A 260 0.99 -21.61 13.76
N GLU A 261 0.86 -20.31 13.99
CA GLU A 261 0.03 -19.69 15.04
C GLU A 261 -1.44 -19.50 14.65
N LEU A 262 -1.70 -19.36 13.34
CA LEU A 262 -3.02 -19.21 12.74
C LEU A 262 -3.10 -19.97 11.42
N THR A 263 -4.25 -20.57 11.11
CA THR A 263 -4.50 -21.05 9.74
C THR A 263 -4.82 -19.90 8.78
N LEU A 264 -4.76 -20.17 7.47
CA LEU A 264 -5.16 -19.20 6.42
C LEU A 264 -6.59 -18.69 6.58
N GLN A 265 -7.50 -19.47 7.18
CA GLN A 265 -8.89 -19.07 7.45
C GLN A 265 -9.02 -18.17 8.68
N GLU A 266 -8.09 -18.27 9.63
CA GLU A 266 -8.11 -17.49 10.88
C GLU A 266 -7.31 -16.18 10.80
N ALA A 267 -6.42 -16.03 9.82
CA ALA A 267 -5.58 -14.84 9.62
C ALA A 267 -6.34 -13.56 9.16
N SER A 268 -7.62 -13.42 9.52
CA SER A 268 -8.39 -12.19 9.39
C SER A 268 -8.07 -11.19 10.50
N ALA A 269 -8.44 -9.92 10.34
CA ALA A 269 -8.27 -8.89 11.37
C ALA A 269 -8.87 -9.30 12.74
N GLN A 270 -10.02 -9.99 12.74
CA GLN A 270 -10.66 -10.46 13.97
C GLN A 270 -9.95 -11.68 14.59
N GLY A 271 -9.38 -12.57 13.78
CA GLY A 271 -8.61 -13.71 14.29
C GLY A 271 -7.23 -13.31 14.82
N ILE A 272 -6.55 -12.38 14.13
CA ILE A 272 -5.32 -11.73 14.60
C ILE A 272 -5.59 -11.03 15.95
N ARG A 273 -6.70 -10.28 16.08
CA ARG A 273 -7.13 -9.68 17.37
C ARG A 273 -7.30 -10.75 18.46
N ARG A 274 -8.08 -11.82 18.21
CA ARG A 274 -8.26 -12.93 19.16
C ARG A 274 -7.00 -13.74 19.49
N TRP A 275 -5.95 -13.66 18.67
CA TRP A 275 -4.64 -14.25 18.96
C TRP A 275 -3.81 -13.32 19.84
N LEU A 276 -3.77 -12.02 19.52
CA LEU A 276 -3.07 -10.99 20.31
C LEU A 276 -3.68 -10.79 21.70
N GLU A 277 -4.99 -11.00 21.85
CA GLU A 277 -5.68 -11.00 23.15
C GLU A 277 -5.30 -12.20 24.04
N ARG A 278 -4.72 -13.27 23.47
CA ARG A 278 -4.20 -14.44 24.19
C ARG A 278 -2.68 -14.42 24.38
N HIS A 279 -1.96 -13.64 23.56
CA HIS A 279 -0.50 -13.50 23.57
C HIS A 279 -0.08 -12.02 23.67
N PRO A 280 -0.50 -11.28 24.72
CA PRO A 280 -0.25 -9.85 24.84
C PRO A 280 1.24 -9.51 24.89
N GLU A 281 2.08 -10.40 25.40
CA GLU A 281 3.55 -10.27 25.44
C GLU A 281 4.19 -10.27 24.05
N ARG A 282 3.60 -10.96 23.06
CA ARG A 282 4.05 -10.97 21.66
C ARG A 282 3.43 -9.88 20.80
N ARG A 283 2.59 -9.01 21.37
CA ARG A 283 1.92 -7.94 20.62
C ARG A 283 2.89 -7.07 19.84
N GLN A 284 3.98 -6.65 20.48
CA GLN A 284 4.94 -5.76 19.81
C GLN A 284 5.78 -6.47 18.76
N GLU A 285 6.19 -7.72 19.00
CA GLU A 285 6.91 -8.58 18.03
C GLU A 285 6.12 -8.66 16.71
N VAL A 286 4.83 -8.98 16.82
CA VAL A 286 3.94 -9.16 15.65
C VAL A 286 3.69 -7.84 14.93
N LEU A 287 3.45 -6.73 15.65
CA LEU A 287 3.20 -5.43 15.00
C LEU A 287 4.48 -4.85 14.35
N ASP A 288 5.62 -4.89 15.04
CA ASP A 288 6.90 -4.34 14.56
C ASP A 288 7.48 -5.13 13.37
N ALA A 289 7.08 -6.39 13.19
CA ALA A 289 7.43 -7.20 12.01
C ALA A 289 6.96 -6.58 10.67
N ASN A 290 6.00 -5.64 10.71
CA ASN A 290 5.66 -4.77 9.59
C ASN A 290 6.40 -3.41 9.70
N PRO A 291 7.56 -3.23 9.04
CA PRO A 291 8.37 -2.02 9.19
C PRO A 291 7.73 -0.78 8.57
N ALA A 292 6.76 -0.94 7.67
CA ALA A 292 6.00 0.15 7.06
C ALA A 292 5.18 0.92 8.09
N TYR A 293 5.29 2.26 8.08
CA TYR A 293 4.56 3.18 8.95
C TYR A 293 3.97 4.32 8.10
N VAL A 294 2.73 4.69 8.40
CA VAL A 294 1.96 5.76 7.71
C VAL A 294 1.72 6.93 8.66
N PHE A 295 1.99 8.13 8.17
CA PHE A 295 1.79 9.41 8.82
C PHE A 295 0.55 10.11 8.25
N PHE A 296 -0.16 10.85 9.10
CA PHE A 296 -1.49 11.37 8.80
C PHE A 296 -1.57 12.90 8.77
N ARG A 297 -2.72 13.41 8.34
CA ARG A 297 -3.16 14.80 8.53
C ARG A 297 -4.62 14.79 8.96
N GLU A 298 -4.99 15.75 9.78
CA GLU A 298 -6.40 16.03 10.09
C GLU A 298 -7.10 16.52 8.82
N LEU A 299 -8.32 16.04 8.59
CA LEU A 299 -9.21 16.45 7.50
C LEU A 299 -10.57 16.85 8.08
N PRO A 300 -11.35 17.70 7.39
CA PRO A 300 -12.73 17.97 7.75
C PRO A 300 -13.54 16.67 7.90
N ALA A 301 -14.35 16.60 8.97
CA ALA A 301 -15.22 15.47 9.24
C ALA A 301 -16.41 15.44 8.26
N ASP A 302 -16.87 16.63 7.87
CA ASP A 302 -17.85 16.90 6.85
C ASP A 302 -17.27 16.65 5.45
N GLY A 303 -17.76 15.58 4.82
CA GLY A 303 -17.40 15.21 3.45
C GLY A 303 -17.84 13.78 3.12
N PRO A 304 -18.21 13.48 1.86
CA PRO A 304 -18.84 12.21 1.49
C PRO A 304 -17.94 10.97 1.59
N GLY A 305 -16.64 11.16 1.83
CA GLY A 305 -15.68 10.09 2.11
C GLY A 305 -14.27 10.64 2.34
N PRO A 306 -13.30 9.77 2.67
CA PRO A 306 -11.88 10.13 2.69
C PRO A 306 -11.40 10.54 1.30
N LEU A 307 -10.34 11.34 1.22
CA LEU A 307 -9.73 11.73 -0.05
C LEU A 307 -8.83 10.60 -0.56
N GLY A 308 -9.14 10.07 -1.75
CA GLY A 308 -8.24 9.16 -2.45
C GLY A 308 -7.01 9.88 -3.03
N THR A 309 -6.04 9.13 -3.54
CA THR A 309 -4.82 9.66 -4.16
C THR A 309 -5.04 10.49 -5.43
N LEU A 310 -6.25 10.47 -6.03
CA LEU A 310 -6.68 11.45 -7.04
C LEU A 310 -6.92 12.87 -6.46
N GLY A 311 -7.02 13.01 -5.13
CA GLY A 311 -7.32 14.26 -4.43
C GLY A 311 -8.82 14.54 -4.24
N VAL A 312 -9.69 13.55 -4.52
CA VAL A 312 -11.16 13.69 -4.46
C VAL A 312 -11.78 12.73 -3.44
N PRO A 313 -12.97 13.05 -2.87
CA PRO A 313 -13.65 12.14 -1.94
C PRO A 313 -14.05 10.80 -2.57
N LEU A 314 -13.82 9.71 -1.84
CA LEU A 314 -14.19 8.36 -2.25
C LEU A 314 -15.65 8.05 -1.90
N THR A 315 -16.38 7.50 -2.86
CA THR A 315 -17.81 7.18 -2.76
C THR A 315 -18.01 5.68 -2.52
N PRO A 316 -18.72 5.28 -1.45
CA PRO A 316 -18.91 3.87 -1.09
C PRO A 316 -19.48 3.04 -2.25
N GLN A 317 -18.81 1.92 -2.54
CA GLN A 317 -19.08 0.98 -3.63
C GLN A 317 -19.18 1.63 -5.02
N ARG A 318 -18.52 2.77 -5.23
CA ARG A 318 -18.39 3.47 -6.52
C ARG A 318 -16.96 3.94 -6.80
N SER A 319 -16.08 4.02 -5.81
CA SER A 319 -14.64 4.26 -6.02
C SER A 319 -13.84 2.95 -6.03
N LEU A 320 -12.82 2.90 -6.89
CA LEU A 320 -11.80 1.86 -6.94
C LEU A 320 -10.42 2.44 -6.64
N ALA A 321 -9.62 1.70 -5.89
CA ALA A 321 -8.17 1.81 -5.97
C ALA A 321 -7.66 0.95 -7.14
N VAL A 322 -6.71 1.46 -7.93
CA VAL A 322 -6.15 0.81 -9.13
C VAL A 322 -4.62 0.91 -9.16
N ASP A 323 -3.98 0.19 -10.09
CA ASP A 323 -2.59 0.42 -10.45
C ASP A 323 -2.48 1.55 -11.52
N PRO A 324 -1.88 2.71 -11.19
CA PRO A 324 -1.76 3.84 -12.12
C PRO A 324 -0.77 3.59 -13.27
N ALA A 325 0.03 2.52 -13.22
CA ALA A 325 0.88 2.11 -14.35
C ALA A 325 0.08 1.48 -15.50
N HIS A 326 -1.15 1.01 -15.23
CA HIS A 326 -2.02 0.37 -16.21
C HIS A 326 -3.35 1.11 -16.44
N LEU A 327 -3.90 1.75 -15.40
CA LEU A 327 -5.22 2.39 -15.43
C LEU A 327 -5.16 3.89 -15.10
N PRO A 328 -5.65 4.79 -15.98
CA PRO A 328 -5.60 6.23 -15.74
C PRO A 328 -6.50 6.66 -14.58
N LEU A 329 -5.92 7.34 -13.59
CA LEU A 329 -6.68 7.90 -12.47
C LEU A 329 -7.68 8.97 -12.92
N GLY A 330 -8.89 8.89 -12.35
CA GLY A 330 -10.09 9.62 -12.74
C GLY A 330 -11.02 8.82 -13.64
N ALA A 331 -10.54 7.78 -14.33
CA ALA A 331 -11.30 7.13 -15.39
C ALA A 331 -12.54 6.36 -14.89
N PRO A 332 -13.67 6.46 -15.60
CA PRO A 332 -14.83 5.60 -15.37
C PRO A 332 -14.56 4.18 -15.89
N LEU A 333 -14.77 3.20 -15.01
CA LEU A 333 -14.65 1.78 -15.27
C LEU A 333 -16.01 1.11 -15.03
N TYR A 334 -16.45 0.21 -15.91
CA TYR A 334 -17.48 -0.75 -15.55
C TYR A 334 -16.82 -1.99 -14.95
N ALA A 335 -17.21 -2.36 -13.74
CA ALA A 335 -16.67 -3.51 -13.03
C ALA A 335 -17.76 -4.56 -12.81
N ALA A 336 -17.55 -5.77 -13.34
CA ALA A 336 -18.38 -6.94 -13.08
C ALA A 336 -17.60 -7.91 -12.18
N VAL A 337 -18.04 -8.01 -10.92
CA VAL A 337 -17.41 -8.80 -9.85
C VAL A 337 -18.24 -10.06 -9.60
N SER A 338 -17.59 -11.22 -9.64
CA SER A 338 -18.15 -12.56 -9.41
C SER A 338 -17.57 -13.18 -8.12
N GLY A 339 -18.35 -14.02 -7.43
CA GLY A 339 -17.91 -14.69 -6.21
C GLY A 339 -18.78 -14.38 -5.00
N THR A 340 -18.16 -13.96 -3.90
CA THR A 340 -18.78 -13.89 -2.56
C THR A 340 -19.72 -12.69 -2.37
N GLN A 341 -19.38 -11.54 -2.95
CA GLN A 341 -20.16 -10.31 -2.83
C GLN A 341 -20.34 -9.69 -4.23
N PRO A 342 -21.06 -10.39 -5.14
CA PRO A 342 -21.07 -10.08 -6.56
C PRO A 342 -21.85 -8.80 -6.89
N PHE A 343 -21.41 -8.10 -7.94
CA PHE A 343 -22.11 -6.94 -8.49
C PHE A 343 -21.65 -6.67 -9.93
N ALA A 344 -22.41 -5.88 -10.68
CA ALA A 344 -21.92 -5.26 -11.92
C ALA A 344 -22.36 -3.80 -11.97
N ARG A 345 -21.42 -2.85 -12.01
CA ARG A 345 -21.70 -1.41 -11.90
C ARG A 345 -20.58 -0.50 -12.42
N LEU A 346 -20.95 0.74 -12.75
CA LEU A 346 -20.06 1.86 -12.99
C LEU A 346 -19.33 2.25 -11.69
N MET A 347 -18.01 2.37 -11.78
CA MET A 347 -17.11 2.79 -10.73
C MET A 347 -16.03 3.74 -11.29
N LEU A 348 -15.32 4.46 -10.42
CA LEU A 348 -14.31 5.45 -10.80
C LEU A 348 -12.94 5.07 -10.21
N ALA A 349 -11.89 5.13 -11.03
CA ALA A 349 -10.50 4.91 -10.61
C ALA A 349 -9.95 6.13 -9.85
N GLN A 350 -10.35 6.30 -8.58
CA GLN A 350 -10.07 7.50 -7.77
C GLN A 350 -8.95 7.32 -6.74
N ASP A 351 -8.42 6.11 -6.59
CA ASP A 351 -7.35 5.84 -5.63
C ASP A 351 -6.30 4.84 -6.15
N THR A 352 -5.26 4.60 -5.35
CA THR A 352 -4.19 3.64 -5.57
C THR A 352 -3.77 3.03 -4.22
N GLY A 353 -3.08 1.90 -4.23
CA GLY A 353 -2.54 1.31 -3.02
C GLY A 353 -1.30 0.48 -3.30
N GLY A 354 -0.33 0.45 -2.38
CA GLY A 354 0.94 -0.26 -2.58
C GLY A 354 0.83 -1.79 -2.78
N ALA A 355 -0.33 -2.38 -2.46
CA ALA A 355 -0.67 -3.78 -2.72
C ALA A 355 -1.61 -3.98 -3.92
N ILE A 356 -1.94 -2.90 -4.64
CA ILE A 356 -2.82 -2.85 -5.82
C ILE A 356 -1.92 -2.66 -7.03
N GLN A 357 -1.39 -3.77 -7.53
CA GLN A 357 -0.37 -3.82 -8.57
C GLN A 357 -0.77 -4.81 -9.66
N GLY A 358 -0.55 -4.46 -10.92
CA GLY A 358 -0.90 -5.24 -12.11
C GLY A 358 -2.22 -4.82 -12.78
N PRO A 359 -2.45 -5.27 -14.03
CA PRO A 359 -3.40 -4.64 -14.96
C PRO A 359 -4.89 -4.88 -14.67
N LEU A 360 -5.24 -6.00 -14.02
CA LEU A 360 -6.61 -6.35 -13.62
C LEU A 360 -6.68 -6.54 -12.09
N ARG A 361 -6.07 -5.62 -11.34
CA ARG A 361 -6.03 -5.62 -9.88
C ARG A 361 -6.69 -4.35 -9.35
N VAL A 362 -7.77 -4.51 -8.58
CA VAL A 362 -8.52 -3.37 -8.01
C VAL A 362 -8.91 -3.61 -6.55
N ASP A 363 -9.08 -2.53 -5.80
CA ASP A 363 -9.64 -2.54 -4.46
C ASP A 363 -10.96 -1.75 -4.43
N VAL A 364 -12.03 -2.33 -3.89
CA VAL A 364 -13.36 -1.72 -3.79
C VAL A 364 -13.45 -0.92 -2.50
N TYR A 365 -13.72 0.39 -2.58
CA TYR A 365 -14.00 1.18 -1.39
C TYR A 365 -15.39 0.81 -0.84
N GLU A 366 -15.47 0.10 0.28
CA GLU A 366 -16.74 -0.37 0.87
C GLU A 366 -17.45 0.69 1.73
N GLY A 367 -16.84 1.86 1.95
CA GLY A 367 -17.34 2.93 2.80
C GLY A 367 -16.66 2.97 4.18
N SER A 368 -17.34 3.56 5.16
CA SER A 368 -16.78 3.81 6.50
C SER A 368 -17.38 2.90 7.58
N GLY A 369 -16.61 2.63 8.64
CA GLY A 369 -17.07 1.95 9.84
C GLY A 369 -17.12 0.42 9.76
N LYS A 370 -17.70 -0.19 10.81
CA LYS A 370 -17.65 -1.65 11.08
C LYS A 370 -18.21 -2.51 9.94
N GLU A 371 -19.39 -2.16 9.40
CA GLU A 371 -20.03 -2.92 8.33
C GLU A 371 -19.25 -2.87 7.01
N ALA A 372 -18.63 -1.72 6.71
CA ALA A 372 -17.75 -1.58 5.55
C ALA A 372 -16.50 -2.45 5.71
N GLY A 373 -15.89 -2.48 6.90
CA GLY A 373 -14.78 -3.37 7.22
C GLY A 373 -15.13 -4.86 7.14
N GLU A 374 -16.35 -5.23 7.52
CA GLU A 374 -16.85 -6.60 7.36
C GLU A 374 -17.10 -6.99 5.90
N ARG A 375 -17.56 -6.07 5.04
CA ARG A 375 -17.63 -6.32 3.59
C ARG A 375 -16.24 -6.40 2.97
N ALA A 376 -15.36 -5.45 3.29
CA ALA A 376 -13.99 -5.37 2.80
C ALA A 376 -13.20 -6.63 3.14
N GLY A 377 -13.19 -7.04 4.42
CA GLY A 377 -12.46 -8.23 4.89
C GLY A 377 -12.97 -9.57 4.34
N ARG A 378 -14.17 -9.62 3.73
CA ARG A 378 -14.67 -10.80 3.01
C ARG A 378 -14.37 -10.76 1.51
N ARG A 379 -14.10 -9.58 0.93
CA ARG A 379 -13.98 -9.42 -0.52
C ARG A 379 -12.65 -9.95 -1.02
N ARG A 380 -12.72 -11.10 -1.70
CA ARG A 380 -11.63 -11.70 -2.48
C ARG A 380 -12.25 -12.37 -3.70
N ASP A 381 -12.74 -11.51 -4.58
CA ASP A 381 -13.66 -11.86 -5.66
C ASP A 381 -12.96 -11.71 -7.03
N GLU A 382 -13.43 -12.46 -8.03
CA GLU A 382 -12.95 -12.31 -9.40
C GLU A 382 -13.62 -11.08 -10.04
N VAL A 383 -12.92 -10.38 -10.94
CA VAL A 383 -13.45 -9.19 -11.61
C VAL A 383 -13.08 -9.15 -13.10
N ALA A 384 -14.07 -8.85 -13.93
CA ALA A 384 -13.88 -8.37 -15.31
C ALA A 384 -14.10 -6.85 -15.35
N LEU A 385 -13.28 -6.14 -16.14
CA LEU A 385 -13.29 -4.68 -16.23
C LEU A 385 -13.47 -4.20 -17.66
N TRP A 386 -14.16 -3.07 -17.81
CA TRP A 386 -14.22 -2.29 -19.05
C TRP A 386 -13.84 -0.84 -18.75
N LEU A 387 -12.91 -0.27 -19.50
CA LEU A 387 -12.63 1.17 -19.51
C LEU A 387 -13.71 1.87 -20.34
N LEU A 388 -14.28 2.95 -19.83
CA LEU A 388 -15.21 3.79 -20.60
C LEU A 388 -14.46 5.07 -21.02
N TRP A 389 -14.32 5.30 -22.32
CA TRP A 389 -13.49 6.38 -22.88
C TRP A 389 -14.28 7.21 -23.91
N PRO A 390 -14.01 8.52 -24.12
CA PRO A 390 -14.75 9.37 -25.06
C PRO A 390 -14.92 8.75 -26.44
N ALA A 391 -16.13 8.85 -27.01
CA ALA A 391 -16.49 8.14 -28.23
C ALA A 391 -15.80 8.66 -29.51
N ASP A 392 -15.06 9.77 -29.37
CA ASP A 392 -14.24 10.48 -30.35
C ASP A 392 -12.72 10.34 -30.11
N ALA A 393 -12.28 9.59 -29.09
CA ALA A 393 -10.88 9.34 -28.78
C ALA A 393 -10.58 7.84 -28.60
N ASP A 394 -9.34 7.43 -28.89
CA ASP A 394 -8.82 6.14 -28.45
C ASP A 394 -8.38 6.21 -26.97
N PRO A 395 -8.54 5.13 -26.17
CA PRO A 395 -8.01 5.10 -24.81
C PRO A 395 -6.49 5.24 -24.82
N PRO A 396 -5.90 5.83 -23.76
CA PRO A 396 -4.44 5.94 -23.65
C PRO A 396 -3.84 4.54 -23.78
N ALA A 397 -2.76 4.44 -24.56
CA ALA A 397 -2.19 3.17 -24.96
C ALA A 397 -1.77 2.34 -23.74
N ALA A 398 -2.69 1.46 -23.31
CA ALA A 398 -2.46 0.49 -22.26
C ALA A 398 -1.22 -0.32 -22.64
N SER A 399 -0.25 -0.35 -21.71
CA SER A 399 1.20 -0.57 -21.94
C SER A 399 1.53 -1.51 -23.12
N ARG A 400 2.12 -0.95 -24.18
CA ARG A 400 2.76 -1.70 -25.28
C ARG A 400 4.10 -2.30 -24.85
#